data_AF-A0A7Y6PIF9-F1
#
_entry.id   AF-A0A7Y6PIF9-F1
#
_cell.length_a   1.000
_cell.length_b   1.000
_cell.length_c   1.000
_cell.angle_alpha   90.00
_cell.angle_beta   90.00
_cell.angle_gamma   90.00
#
_symmetry.space_group_name_H-M   'P 1'
#
loop_
_entity.id
_entity.type
_entity.pdbx_description
1 polymer ?
#
loop_
_entity_poly.entity_id
_entity_poly.type
_entity_poly.pdbx_seq_one_letter_code
_entity_poly.pdbx_strand_id
1 'polypeptide(L)'
;QNNKVSGLNARQFHKYWKVESESPDYKVTFQGDTAEILSPKGLTLWRKEKMSGRVTIEYDACVVVEKEGDRLSDLNCFWMASDPKHPDNIWKREKWRSGIFLNCYSLQLYYMGYGGN
;
A
#
# COMPACT_ATOMS: atom_id res chain seq x y z
N GLN A 1 8.17 4.55 19.60
CA GLN A 1 9.10 5.63 19.23
C GLN A 1 8.54 6.33 17.98
N ASN A 2 8.21 7.62 18.08
CA ASN A 2 8.03 8.68 17.06
C ASN A 2 7.42 8.44 15.65
N ASN A 3 6.71 7.36 15.34
CA ASN A 3 6.00 7.22 14.06
C ASN A 3 4.68 8.01 13.95
N LYS A 4 4.62 9.25 14.49
CA LYS A 4 3.42 10.10 14.37
C LYS A 4 3.23 10.70 12.97
N VAL A 5 4.26 10.70 12.13
CA VAL A 5 4.21 11.34 10.81
C VAL A 5 3.71 10.34 9.77
N SER A 6 2.48 10.54 9.29
CA SER A 6 1.90 9.73 8.22
C SER A 6 2.74 9.81 6.94
N GLY A 7 3.29 10.99 6.60
CA GLY A 7 4.07 11.18 5.38
C GLY A 7 3.22 11.05 4.10
N LEU A 8 1.89 11.05 4.21
CA LEU A 8 0.95 11.09 3.09
C LEU A 8 0.77 12.54 2.61
N ASN A 9 1.87 13.16 2.18
CA ASN A 9 1.88 14.48 1.57
C ASN A 9 2.96 14.56 0.49
N ALA A 10 2.78 15.45 -0.49
CA ALA A 10 3.68 15.58 -1.63
C ALA A 10 5.16 15.74 -1.25
N ARG A 11 5.44 16.46 -0.16
CA ARG A 11 6.81 16.76 0.29
C ARG A 11 7.54 15.53 0.84
N GLN A 12 6.82 14.63 1.50
CA GLN A 12 7.41 13.54 2.27
C GLN A 12 7.05 12.15 1.76
N PHE A 13 6.16 12.03 0.78
CA PHE A 13 5.63 10.76 0.30
C PHE A 13 6.73 9.76 -0.02
N HIS A 14 7.66 10.11 -0.91
CA HIS A 14 8.74 9.21 -1.32
C HIS A 14 9.74 8.90 -0.20
N LYS A 15 9.76 9.67 0.89
CA LYS A 15 10.59 9.35 2.07
C LYS A 15 10.01 8.19 2.85
N TYR A 16 8.69 8.09 2.98
CA TYR A 16 8.04 7.11 3.86
C TYR A 16 7.33 5.99 3.13
N TRP A 17 6.89 6.23 1.90
CA TRP A 17 6.03 5.34 1.15
C TRP A 17 6.69 4.88 -0.15
N LYS A 18 6.27 3.70 -0.62
CA LYS A 18 6.62 3.16 -1.92
C LYS A 18 5.38 2.57 -2.58
N VAL A 19 5.22 2.85 -3.87
CA VAL A 19 4.15 2.27 -4.67
C VAL A 19 4.69 1.10 -5.49
N GLU A 20 3.99 -0.01 -5.46
CA GLU A 20 4.05 -1.06 -6.48
C GLU A 20 2.70 -1.08 -7.20
N SER A 21 2.69 -0.91 -8.52
CA SER A 21 1.45 -0.83 -9.31
C SER A 21 1.53 -1.73 -10.53
N GLU A 22 0.42 -2.40 -10.84
CA GLU A 22 0.30 -3.26 -12.03
C GLU A 22 0.10 -2.41 -13.29
N SER A 23 -0.53 -1.24 -13.14
CA SER A 23 -0.69 -0.28 -14.23
C SER A 23 0.32 0.86 -14.10
N PRO A 24 0.99 1.28 -15.19
CA PRO A 24 1.81 2.50 -15.18
C PRO A 24 0.96 3.78 -15.02
N ASP A 25 -0.35 3.70 -15.30
CA ASP A 25 -1.26 4.84 -15.31
C ASP A 25 -1.81 5.20 -13.91
N TYR A 26 -1.29 4.57 -12.85
CA TYR A 26 -1.66 4.93 -11.48
C TYR A 26 -1.28 6.38 -11.17
N LYS A 27 -2.04 7.01 -10.27
CA LYS A 27 -1.72 8.35 -9.77
C LYS A 27 -1.88 8.39 -8.26
N VAL A 28 -0.98 9.13 -7.63
CA VAL A 28 -1.11 9.53 -6.22
C VAL A 28 -1.14 11.05 -6.19
N THR A 29 -2.27 11.59 -5.79
CA THR A 29 -2.51 13.03 -5.61
C THR A 29 -2.72 13.32 -4.13
N PHE A 30 -2.51 14.57 -3.73
CA PHE A 30 -2.69 14.99 -2.34
C PHE A 30 -3.67 16.16 -2.31
N GLN A 31 -4.73 15.99 -1.53
CA GLN A 31 -5.73 17.02 -1.29
C GLN A 31 -5.77 17.28 0.22
N GLY A 32 -5.16 18.39 0.65
CA GLY A 32 -5.01 18.69 2.08
C GLY A 32 -4.17 17.62 2.81
N ASP A 33 -4.79 16.92 3.74
CA ASP A 33 -4.20 15.82 4.53
C ASP A 33 -4.48 14.42 3.96
N THR A 34 -5.24 14.35 2.86
CA THR A 34 -5.70 13.10 2.26
C THR A 34 -4.90 12.77 1.01
N ALA A 35 -4.44 11.52 0.92
CA ALA A 35 -3.88 10.98 -0.32
C ALA A 35 -4.99 10.32 -1.13
N GLU A 36 -5.16 10.77 -2.37
CA GLU A 36 -6.07 10.18 -3.34
C GLU A 36 -5.25 9.29 -4.27
N ILE A 37 -5.72 8.06 -4.48
CA ILE A 37 -5.02 7.05 -5.27
C ILE A 37 -5.92 6.56 -6.39
N LEU A 38 -5.54 6.88 -7.63
CA LEU A 38 -6.13 6.28 -8.81
C LEU A 38 -5.37 4.99 -9.14
N SER A 39 -6.07 3.87 -9.15
CA SER A 39 -5.48 2.56 -9.45
C SER A 39 -6.31 1.79 -10.49
N PRO A 40 -5.98 1.93 -11.79
CA PRO A 40 -6.70 1.19 -12.84
C PRO A 40 -6.63 -0.33 -12.71
N LYS A 41 -5.60 -0.84 -12.02
CA LYS A 41 -5.35 -2.27 -11.75
C LYS A 41 -4.97 -2.50 -10.29
N GLY A 42 -4.26 -3.59 -9.95
CA GLY A 42 -3.75 -3.79 -8.60
C GLY A 42 -2.67 -2.76 -8.23
N LEU A 43 -2.72 -2.26 -6.99
CA LEU A 43 -1.73 -1.37 -6.41
C LEU A 43 -1.50 -1.71 -4.95
N THR A 44 -0.25 -1.63 -4.52
CA THR A 44 0.14 -1.72 -3.12
C THR A 44 0.92 -0.49 -2.72
N LEU A 45 0.46 0.17 -1.66
CA LEU A 45 1.16 1.27 -1.01
C LEU A 45 1.90 0.75 0.23
N TRP A 46 3.22 0.69 0.16
CA TRP A 46 4.07 0.17 1.22
C TRP A 46 4.61 1.26 2.14
N ARG A 47 4.45 1.10 3.46
CA ARG A 47 5.27 1.83 4.43
C ARG A 47 6.70 1.27 4.40
N LYS A 48 7.70 2.12 4.16
CA LYS A 48 9.09 1.68 4.03
C LYS A 48 9.78 1.37 5.35
N GLU A 49 9.32 1.97 6.44
CA GLU A 49 9.88 1.75 7.78
C GLU A 49 9.47 0.37 8.29
N LYS A 50 10.48 -0.46 8.61
CA LYS A 50 10.25 -1.79 9.17
C LYS A 50 9.64 -1.66 10.57
N MET A 51 8.45 -2.23 10.73
CA MET A 51 7.76 -2.31 12.01
C MET A 51 8.38 -3.41 12.90
N SER A 52 8.35 -3.22 14.22
CA SER A 52 8.82 -4.20 15.19
C SER A 52 8.00 -4.15 16.48
N GLY A 53 7.91 -5.28 17.18
CA GLY A 53 7.18 -5.39 18.43
C GLY A 53 5.66 -5.35 18.26
N ARG A 54 4.97 -4.87 19.30
CA ARG A 54 3.51 -4.67 19.29
C ARG A 54 3.18 -3.39 18.55
N VAL A 55 2.32 -3.47 17.55
CA VAL A 55 1.96 -2.35 16.67
C VAL A 55 0.47 -2.08 16.68
N THR A 56 0.12 -0.82 16.54
CA THR A 56 -1.23 -0.36 16.22
C THR A 56 -1.16 0.30 14.85
N ILE A 57 -2.08 -0.07 13.96
CA ILE A 57 -2.23 0.50 12.63
C ILE A 57 -3.57 1.22 12.62
N GLU A 58 -3.55 2.51 12.30
CA GLU A 58 -4.73 3.37 12.28
C GLU A 58 -4.69 4.20 11.01
N TYR A 59 -5.84 4.29 10.33
CA TYR A 59 -6.04 5.12 9.16
C TYR A 59 -7.54 5.28 8.91
N ASP A 60 -7.90 6.40 8.30
CA ASP A 60 -9.19 6.60 7.67
C ASP A 60 -9.04 6.32 6.18
N ALA A 61 -9.93 5.51 5.63
CA ALA A 61 -9.94 5.17 4.20
C ALA A 61 -11.37 5.10 3.68
N CYS A 62 -11.57 5.57 2.45
CA CYS A 62 -12.83 5.50 1.74
C CYS A 62 -12.56 4.93 0.34
N VAL A 63 -13.32 3.90 -0.04
CA VAL A 63 -13.35 3.44 -1.44
C VAL A 63 -14.40 4.27 -2.15
N VAL A 64 -13.97 5.06 -3.14
CA VAL A 64 -14.81 6.03 -3.83
C VAL A 64 -15.21 5.47 -5.20
N VAL A 65 -16.50 5.55 -5.52
CA VAL A 65 -17.05 5.25 -6.85
C VAL A 65 -17.96 6.42 -7.23
N GLU A 66 -17.41 7.42 -7.92
CA GLU A 66 -18.12 8.67 -8.21
C GLU A 66 -18.11 9.03 -9.71
N LYS A 67 -17.16 8.49 -10.47
CA LYS A 67 -16.95 8.82 -11.89
C LYS A 67 -17.15 7.60 -12.77
N GLU A 68 -17.49 7.85 -14.03
CA GLU A 68 -17.53 6.80 -15.03
C GLU A 68 -16.16 6.15 -15.19
N GLY A 69 -16.12 4.82 -15.08
CA GLY A 69 -14.88 4.04 -15.09
C GLY A 69 -14.29 3.74 -13.71
N ASP A 70 -14.80 4.37 -12.63
CA ASP A 70 -14.51 3.93 -11.28
C ASP A 70 -15.11 2.54 -11.04
N ARG A 71 -14.42 1.73 -10.25
CA ARG A 71 -14.90 0.41 -9.85
C ARG A 71 -14.76 0.23 -8.35
N LEU A 72 -15.71 -0.48 -7.77
CA LEU A 72 -15.56 -0.96 -6.42
C LEU A 72 -14.40 -1.98 -6.39
N SER A 73 -13.54 -1.87 -5.39
CA SER A 73 -12.41 -2.77 -5.22
C SER A 73 -12.14 -2.99 -3.74
N ASP A 74 -11.62 -4.17 -3.41
CA ASP A 74 -11.29 -4.51 -2.03
C ASP A 74 -10.15 -3.63 -1.52
N LEU A 75 -10.34 -3.00 -0.37
CA LEU A 75 -9.25 -2.46 0.41
C LEU A 75 -8.66 -3.57 1.28
N ASN A 76 -7.35 -3.79 1.14
CA ASN A 76 -6.63 -4.81 1.88
C ASN A 76 -5.52 -4.15 2.70
N CYS A 77 -5.33 -4.61 3.93
CA CYS A 77 -4.20 -4.25 4.77
C CYS A 77 -3.39 -5.49 5.12
N PHE A 78 -2.08 -5.39 4.98
CA PHE A 78 -1.17 -6.39 5.50
C PHE A 78 0.01 -5.74 6.20
N TRP A 79 0.56 -6.43 7.19
CA TRP A 79 1.65 -5.92 8.02
C TRP A 79 2.58 -7.03 8.47
N MET A 80 3.72 -6.63 9.07
CA MET A 80 4.84 -7.53 9.40
C MET A 80 5.33 -8.36 8.20
N ALA A 81 5.23 -7.80 7.00
CA ALA A 81 5.56 -8.51 5.77
C ALA A 81 7.07 -8.75 5.64
N SER A 82 7.43 -9.97 5.27
CA SER A 82 8.77 -10.37 4.86
C SER A 82 8.71 -11.27 3.62
N ASP A 83 9.76 -11.24 2.81
CA ASP A 83 9.91 -12.12 1.66
C ASP A 83 10.74 -13.35 2.06
N PRO A 84 10.17 -14.57 2.11
CA PRO A 84 10.91 -15.78 2.49
C PRO A 84 12.10 -16.09 1.58
N LYS A 85 12.10 -15.61 0.32
CA LYS A 85 13.23 -15.77 -0.61
C LYS A 85 14.32 -14.72 -0.40
N HIS A 86 13.97 -13.59 0.22
CA HIS A 86 14.88 -12.46 0.48
C HIS A 86 14.57 -11.85 1.85
N PRO A 87 14.87 -12.57 2.95
CA PRO A 87 14.40 -12.22 4.30
C PRO A 87 14.88 -10.84 4.78
N ASP A 88 16.03 -10.38 4.29
CA ASP A 88 16.62 -9.09 4.68
C ASP A 88 16.21 -7.93 3.77
N ASN A 89 15.54 -8.20 2.65
CA ASN A 89 15.21 -7.17 1.65
C ASN A 89 13.94 -7.49 0.87
N ILE A 90 12.81 -7.03 1.39
CA ILE A 90 11.51 -7.15 0.73
C ILE A 90 11.49 -6.51 -0.67
N TRP A 91 12.33 -5.51 -0.95
CA TRP A 91 12.36 -4.79 -2.23
C TRP A 91 12.99 -5.58 -3.37
N LYS A 92 13.69 -6.69 -3.09
CA LYS A 92 14.42 -7.46 -4.11
C LYS A 92 13.52 -7.96 -5.25
N ARG A 93 12.25 -8.27 -4.94
CA ARG A 93 11.24 -8.73 -5.90
C ARG A 93 10.13 -7.72 -6.17
N GLU A 94 10.33 -6.44 -5.86
CA GLU A 94 9.29 -5.40 -6.05
C GLU A 94 8.80 -5.30 -7.50
N LYS A 95 9.72 -5.42 -8.48
CA LYS A 95 9.38 -5.38 -9.91
C LYS A 95 8.57 -6.59 -10.36
N TRP A 96 8.75 -7.72 -9.68
CA TRP A 96 7.97 -8.94 -9.95
C TRP A 96 6.61 -8.88 -9.24
N ARG A 97 6.55 -8.38 -8.00
CA ARG A 97 5.26 -8.16 -7.30
C ARG A 97 4.39 -7.17 -8.07
N SER A 98 4.97 -6.02 -8.45
CA SER A 98 4.35 -5.02 -9.34
C SER A 98 2.90 -4.68 -8.99
N GLY A 99 2.52 -4.63 -7.71
CA GLY A 99 1.13 -4.35 -7.30
C GLY A 99 0.11 -5.46 -7.63
N ILE A 100 0.55 -6.59 -8.20
CA ILE A 100 -0.29 -7.75 -8.50
C ILE A 100 -0.59 -8.48 -7.18
N PHE A 101 -1.84 -8.50 -6.77
CA PHE A 101 -2.25 -9.03 -5.46
C PHE A 101 -1.83 -10.50 -5.27
N LEU A 102 -2.01 -11.35 -6.28
CA LEU A 102 -1.59 -12.77 -6.23
C LEU A 102 -0.10 -12.95 -5.96
N ASN A 103 0.76 -12.04 -6.42
CA ASN A 103 2.20 -12.15 -6.19
C ASN A 103 2.56 -11.88 -4.71
N CYS A 104 1.71 -11.16 -3.98
CA CYS A 104 1.87 -10.93 -2.54
C CYS A 104 1.62 -12.20 -1.71
N TYR A 105 0.99 -13.25 -2.26
CA TYR A 105 0.77 -14.52 -1.56
C TYR A 105 2.08 -15.24 -1.25
N SER A 106 3.16 -14.89 -1.95
CA SER A 106 4.50 -15.42 -1.68
C SER A 106 5.18 -14.82 -0.44
N LEU A 107 4.56 -13.82 0.21
CA LEU A 107 5.10 -13.16 1.39
C LEU A 107 4.61 -13.85 2.68
N GLN A 108 5.44 -13.76 3.71
CA GLN A 108 5.01 -14.06 5.08
C GLN A 108 4.52 -12.76 5.72
N LEU A 109 3.25 -12.69 6.10
CA LEU A 109 2.59 -11.47 6.59
C LEU A 109 1.35 -11.79 7.41
N TYR A 110 0.85 -10.79 8.15
CA TYR A 110 -0.54 -10.75 8.61
C TYR A 110 -1.39 -10.01 7.59
N TYR A 111 -2.64 -10.41 7.44
CA TYR A 111 -3.55 -9.89 6.42
C TYR A 111 -4.94 -9.66 7.00
N MET A 112 -5.58 -8.58 6.56
CA MET A 112 -6.97 -8.25 6.79
C MET A 112 -7.56 -7.63 5.53
N GLY A 113 -8.59 -8.25 4.99
CA GLY A 113 -9.41 -7.68 3.93
C GLY A 113 -10.58 -6.92 4.53
N TYR A 114 -10.78 -5.67 4.11
CA TYR A 114 -11.94 -4.88 4.49
C TYR A 114 -13.14 -5.13 3.56
N GLY A 115 -12.90 -5.81 2.43
CA GLY A 115 -13.92 -6.11 1.43
C GLY A 115 -14.38 -4.87 0.68
N GLY A 116 -14.77 -5.10 -0.56
CA GLY A 116 -15.44 -4.17 -1.46
C GLY A 116 -16.26 -4.95 -2.48
N ASN A 117 -16.81 -6.10 -2.09
CA ASN A 117 -17.84 -6.82 -2.85
C ASN A 117 -19.07 -7.01 -1.97
#